data_AF-S9U0V0-F1
#
_entry.id   AF-S9U0V0-F1
#
_cell.length_a   1.000
_cell.length_b   1.000
_cell.length_c   1.000
_cell.angle_alpha   90.00
_cell.angle_beta   90.00
_cell.angle_gamma   90.00
#
_symmetry.space_group_name_H-M   'P 1'
#
loop_
_entity.id
_entity.type
_entity.pdbx_description
1 polymer ?
#
loop_
_entity_poly.entity_id
_entity_poly.type
_entity_poly.pdbx_seq_one_letter_code
_entity_poly.pdbx_strand_id
1 'polypeptide(L)'
;MEHELQRNLASEDLPPVGQQERSGCCPTEQAVPQERVYFPFRSPCDPCPPLPYSVFVVPINQFITFQPPNLPQFPPAQALRCGTLWPALYSPYHSRRNQQGEEET
;
A
#
# COMPACT_ATOMS: atom_id res chain seq x y z
N MET A 1 -31.57 22.21 -50.02
CA MET A 1 -32.09 22.57 -48.68
C MET A 1 -32.74 21.38 -48.00
N GLU A 2 -32.22 20.17 -48.22
CA GLU A 2 -32.53 19.02 -47.37
C GLU A 2 -31.43 17.98 -47.58
N HIS A 3 -31.08 17.32 -46.48
CA HIS A 3 -29.96 16.41 -46.30
C HIS A 3 -28.57 17.00 -46.03
N GLU A 4 -28.52 18.24 -45.54
CA GLU A 4 -27.64 18.62 -44.42
C GLU A 4 -28.01 17.92 -43.09
N LEU A 5 -28.64 16.73 -43.14
CA LEU A 5 -29.12 15.96 -41.99
C LEU A 5 -28.45 14.57 -41.88
N GLN A 6 -27.30 14.39 -42.54
CA GLN A 6 -26.38 13.30 -42.27
C GLN A 6 -25.08 13.78 -41.59
N ARG A 7 -25.08 15.01 -41.04
CA ARG A 7 -23.91 15.64 -40.43
C ARG A 7 -23.64 15.23 -38.96
N ASN A 8 -24.49 14.48 -38.26
CA ASN A 8 -24.35 14.37 -36.78
C ASN A 8 -24.55 12.96 -36.16
N LEU A 9 -23.94 11.89 -36.68
CA LEU A 9 -24.01 10.57 -35.98
C LEU A 9 -22.71 9.74 -35.98
N ALA A 10 -21.55 10.33 -36.26
CA ALA A 10 -20.26 9.64 -36.06
C ALA A 10 -19.20 10.62 -35.56
N SER A 11 -19.40 11.11 -34.35
CA SER A 11 -18.39 11.86 -33.59
C SER A 11 -18.34 11.27 -32.19
N GLU A 12 -17.47 10.28 -31.98
CA GLU A 12 -16.77 10.09 -30.70
C GLU A 12 -15.31 9.72 -31.02
N ASP A 13 -14.53 10.79 -31.04
CA ASP A 13 -13.09 10.97 -30.93
C ASP A 13 -12.31 9.74 -30.38
N LEU A 14 -11.54 9.09 -31.25
CA LEU A 14 -10.38 8.32 -30.79
C LEU A 14 -9.36 9.35 -30.26
N PRO A 15 -8.97 9.28 -28.98
CA PRO A 15 -8.05 10.27 -28.44
C PRO A 15 -6.71 10.21 -29.18
N PRO A 16 -6.08 11.37 -29.44
CA PRO A 16 -4.84 11.44 -30.19
C PRO A 16 -3.75 10.69 -29.44
N VAL A 17 -2.99 9.87 -30.17
CA VAL A 17 -1.73 9.25 -29.71
C VAL A 17 -0.78 10.39 -29.35
N GLY A 18 -0.84 10.78 -28.08
CA GLY A 18 0.10 11.67 -27.44
C GLY A 18 1.47 11.04 -27.55
N GLN A 19 2.38 11.79 -28.13
CA GLN A 19 3.80 11.50 -28.20
C GLN A 19 4.25 11.08 -26.80
N GLN A 20 4.58 9.81 -26.64
CA GLN A 20 5.12 9.29 -25.40
C GLN A 20 6.52 9.86 -25.27
N GLU A 21 6.61 11.01 -24.59
CA GLU A 21 7.89 11.52 -24.12
C GLU A 21 8.61 10.38 -23.40
N ARG A 22 9.84 10.09 -23.85
CA ARG A 22 10.79 9.25 -23.14
C ARG A 22 11.11 9.92 -21.80
N SER A 23 10.21 9.78 -20.84
CA SER A 23 10.49 9.97 -19.43
C SER A 23 11.14 8.68 -18.96
N GLY A 24 12.48 8.65 -18.98
CA GLY A 24 13.18 7.79 -18.04
C GLY A 24 12.86 8.29 -16.64
N CYS A 25 12.18 7.47 -15.83
CA CYS A 25 12.22 7.62 -14.39
C CYS A 25 11.73 6.31 -13.76
N CYS A 26 12.70 5.55 -13.25
CA CYS A 26 12.69 4.47 -12.26
C CYS A 26 11.42 3.59 -12.12
N PRO A 27 11.54 2.24 -12.05
CA PRO A 27 10.40 1.42 -11.67
C PRO A 27 9.89 1.93 -10.32
N THR A 28 8.60 2.28 -10.28
CA THR A 28 7.92 2.67 -9.05
C THR A 28 8.30 1.67 -7.97
N GLU A 29 8.99 2.17 -6.95
CA GLU A 29 9.30 1.48 -5.71
C GLU A 29 7.95 1.02 -5.12
N GLN A 30 7.57 -0.22 -5.44
CA GLN A 30 6.37 -0.83 -4.90
C GLN A 30 6.65 -1.03 -3.42
N ALA A 31 6.12 -0.13 -2.58
CA ALA A 31 6.18 -0.26 -1.14
C ALA A 31 5.59 -1.63 -0.77
N VAL A 32 6.46 -2.55 -0.36
CA VAL A 32 6.02 -3.86 0.10
C VAL A 32 5.10 -3.63 1.29
N PRO A 33 3.86 -4.15 1.28
CA PRO A 33 2.95 -3.94 2.40
C PRO A 33 3.60 -4.46 3.69
N GLN A 34 3.60 -3.63 4.73
CA GLN A 34 4.16 -3.98 6.05
C GLN A 34 3.34 -5.10 6.69
N GLU A 35 2.04 -5.16 6.39
CA GLU A 35 1.18 -6.24 6.85
C GLU A 35 1.41 -7.52 6.07
N ARG A 36 1.56 -8.62 6.80
CA ARG A 36 1.70 -9.97 6.26
C ARG A 36 0.67 -10.90 6.86
N VAL A 37 0.26 -11.87 6.05
CA VAL A 37 -0.70 -12.90 6.41
C VAL A 37 0.03 -14.24 6.49
N TYR A 38 -0.19 -14.96 7.58
CA TYR A 38 0.29 -16.33 7.77
C TYR A 38 -0.88 -17.27 8.02
N PHE A 39 -0.86 -18.41 7.33
CA PHE A 39 -1.83 -19.46 7.49
C PHE A 39 -1.21 -20.54 8.38
N PRO A 40 -1.60 -20.62 9.66
CA PRO A 40 -1.06 -21.64 10.55
C PRO A 40 -1.49 -23.03 10.07
N PHE A 41 -0.59 -24.00 10.22
CA PHE A 41 -0.93 -25.40 10.00
C PHE A 41 -2.03 -25.83 10.98
N ARG A 42 -3.04 -26.52 10.47
CA ARG A 42 -4.19 -26.99 11.25
C ARG A 42 -4.07 -28.49 11.47
N SER A 43 -3.70 -28.89 12.69
CA SER A 43 -3.57 -30.30 13.04
C SER A 43 -4.95 -30.95 13.23
N PRO A 44 -5.16 -32.21 12.80
CA PRO A 44 -6.37 -32.95 13.13
C PRO A 44 -6.58 -33.19 14.63
N CYS A 45 -5.52 -33.10 15.45
CA CYS A 45 -5.56 -33.33 16.89
C CYS A 45 -5.48 -32.04 17.73
N ASP A 46 -5.72 -30.87 17.12
CA ASP A 46 -5.68 -29.58 17.83
C ASP A 46 -6.96 -29.42 18.69
N PRO A 47 -6.86 -29.20 20.02
CA PRO A 47 -8.04 -29.12 20.90
C PRO A 47 -8.91 -27.86 20.70
N CYS A 48 -8.51 -26.93 19.83
CA CYS A 48 -9.17 -25.66 19.59
C CYS A 48 -9.57 -25.50 18.12
N PRO A 49 -10.70 -24.85 17.80
CA PRO A 49 -11.00 -24.44 16.43
C PRO A 49 -9.85 -23.61 15.84
N PRO A 50 -9.36 -23.96 14.65
CA PRO A 50 -8.15 -23.34 14.11
C PRO A 50 -8.42 -21.89 13.68
N LEU A 51 -7.49 -20.99 14.03
CA LEU A 51 -7.52 -19.63 13.50
C LEU A 51 -7.34 -19.67 11.97
N PRO A 52 -8.15 -18.92 11.21
CA PRO A 52 -8.14 -19.04 9.77
C PRO A 52 -6.83 -18.53 9.16
N TYR A 53 -6.34 -17.43 9.69
CA TYR A 53 -5.09 -16.75 9.36
C TYR A 53 -4.68 -15.85 10.52
N SER A 54 -3.40 -15.48 10.55
CA SER A 54 -2.87 -14.45 11.44
C SER A 54 -2.30 -13.32 10.61
N VAL A 55 -2.66 -12.08 10.94
CA VAL A 55 -2.12 -10.87 10.30
C VAL A 55 -1.17 -10.21 11.27
N PHE A 56 0.05 -9.92 10.83
CA PHE A 56 1.06 -9.22 11.62
C PHE A 56 1.77 -8.18 10.78
N VAL A 57 2.20 -7.10 11.42
CA VAL A 57 3.02 -6.06 10.81
C VAL A 57 4.48 -6.48 10.90
N VAL A 58 5.17 -6.59 9.78
CA VAL A 58 6.63 -6.75 9.71
C VAL A 58 7.24 -5.36 9.52
N PRO A 59 8.00 -4.86 10.51
CA PRO A 59 8.65 -3.56 10.40
C PRO A 59 9.60 -3.51 9.21
N ILE A 60 9.61 -2.38 8.51
CA ILE A 60 10.44 -2.22 7.31
C ILE A 60 11.95 -2.30 7.58
N ASN A 61 12.36 -2.07 8.83
CA ASN A 61 13.71 -2.34 9.32
C ASN A 61 14.21 -3.76 8.99
N GLN A 62 13.31 -4.75 8.94
CA GLN A 62 13.67 -6.14 8.65
C GLN A 62 13.99 -6.41 7.17
N PHE A 63 13.74 -5.43 6.29
CA PHE A 63 13.98 -5.55 4.85
C PHE A 63 15.13 -4.68 4.34
N ILE A 64 15.71 -3.84 5.19
CA ILE A 64 16.91 -3.07 4.85
C ILE A 64 18.15 -3.87 5.22
N THR A 65 19.05 -4.07 4.27
CA THR A 65 20.34 -4.75 4.52
C THR A 65 21.32 -3.84 5.24
N PHE A 66 21.35 -2.54 4.89
CA PHE A 66 22.21 -1.53 5.50
C PHE A 66 21.53 -0.16 5.44
N GLN A 67 21.85 0.72 6.40
CA GLN A 67 21.35 2.10 6.40
C GLN A 67 22.21 2.96 5.46
N PRO A 68 21.68 3.43 4.32
CA PRO A 68 22.47 4.24 3.40
C PRO A 68 22.92 5.55 4.07
N PRO A 69 24.10 6.08 3.71
CA PRO A 69 24.56 7.34 4.25
C PRO A 69 23.59 8.46 3.87
N ASN A 70 23.42 9.43 4.77
CA ASN A 70 22.56 10.61 4.57
C ASN A 70 21.08 10.26 4.36
N LEU A 71 20.59 9.18 4.97
CA LEU A 71 19.16 8.87 4.98
C LEU A 71 18.38 10.06 5.57
N PRO A 72 17.27 10.51 4.95
CA PRO A 72 16.46 11.60 5.47
C PRO A 72 16.06 11.35 6.92
N GLN A 73 16.05 12.39 7.74
CA GLN A 73 15.73 12.30 9.17
C GLN A 73 14.59 13.25 9.51
N PHE A 74 13.75 12.83 10.45
CA PHE A 74 12.79 13.72 11.08
C PHE A 74 13.50 14.76 11.97
N PRO A 75 12.90 15.96 12.13
CA PRO A 75 13.30 16.86 13.20
C PRO A 75 13.18 16.18 14.58
N PRO A 76 14.01 16.55 15.57
CA PRO A 76 14.05 15.85 16.86
C PRO A 76 12.68 15.70 17.55
N ALA A 77 11.87 16.76 17.55
CA ALA A 77 10.54 16.75 18.17
C ALA A 77 9.53 15.82 17.45
N GLN A 78 9.72 15.57 16.15
CA GLN A 78 8.91 14.63 15.40
C GLN A 78 9.42 13.20 15.58
N ALA A 79 10.74 13.00 15.57
CA ALA A 79 11.34 11.70 15.80
C ALA A 79 10.90 11.07 17.14
N LEU A 80 10.84 11.88 18.21
CA LEU A 80 10.36 11.43 19.52
C LEU A 80 8.88 11.01 19.50
N ARG A 81 8.04 11.67 18.69
CA ARG A 81 6.62 11.32 18.54
C ARG A 81 6.43 10.08 17.68
N CYS A 82 7.23 9.93 16.62
CA CYS A 82 7.19 8.79 15.71
C CYS A 82 7.87 7.54 16.28
N GLY A 83 8.74 7.69 17.29
CA GLY A 83 9.55 6.60 17.83
C GLY A 83 10.68 6.14 16.90
N THR A 84 10.98 6.90 15.85
CA THR A 84 12.06 6.61 14.89
C THR A 84 12.63 7.92 14.36
N LEU A 85 13.94 7.93 14.10
CA LEU A 85 14.63 9.08 13.50
C LEU A 85 14.40 9.15 11.99
N TRP A 86 14.16 8.02 11.33
CA TRP A 86 14.12 7.93 9.87
C TRP A 86 12.68 7.74 9.36
N PRO A 87 12.20 8.61 8.45
CA PRO A 87 10.88 8.46 7.83
C PRO A 87 10.71 7.15 7.09
N ALA A 88 11.76 6.70 6.40
CA ALA A 88 11.76 5.43 5.68
C ALA A 88 11.58 4.21 6.60
N LEU A 89 11.85 4.33 7.90
CA LEU A 89 11.71 3.27 8.89
C LEU A 89 10.45 3.41 9.76
N TYR A 90 9.58 4.37 9.44
CA TYR A 90 8.34 4.57 10.17
C TYR A 90 7.30 3.51 9.81
N SER A 91 6.70 2.92 10.85
CA SER A 91 5.61 1.94 10.74
C SER A 91 4.50 2.36 11.69
N PRO A 92 3.33 2.80 11.20
CA PRO A 92 2.22 3.18 12.06
C PRO A 92 1.61 1.92 12.69
N TYR A 93 1.55 1.89 14.03
CA TYR A 93 0.94 0.78 14.77
C TYR A 93 -0.51 1.12 15.14
N HIS A 94 -1.47 0.46 14.49
CA HIS A 94 -2.89 0.56 14.83
C HIS A 94 -3.29 -0.55 15.80
N SER A 95 -3.88 -0.18 16.94
CA SER A 95 -4.43 -1.17 17.88
C SER A 95 -5.68 -1.81 17.27
N ARG A 96 -5.67 -3.14 17.17
CA ARG A 96 -6.82 -3.94 16.69
C ARG A 96 -7.90 -4.14 17.74
N ARG A 97 -7.65 -3.75 19.00
CA ARG A 97 -8.54 -4.01 20.14
C ARG A 97 -9.90 -3.31 20.04
N ASN A 98 -9.96 -2.15 19.40
CA ASN A 98 -11.17 -1.33 19.35
C ASN A 98 -12.00 -1.56 18.07
N GLN A 99 -11.54 -2.39 17.14
CA GLN A 99 -12.21 -2.60 15.83
C GLN A 99 -13.22 -3.75 15.84
N GLN A 100 -13.29 -4.53 16.92
CA GLN A 100 -14.13 -5.75 17.00
C GLN A 100 -15.48 -5.52 17.71
N GLY A 101 -15.89 -4.27 17.93
CA GLY A 101 -17.07 -3.93 18.73
C GLY A 101 -18.24 -3.27 17.99
N GLU A 102 -18.19 -3.11 16.68
CA GLU A 102 -19.17 -2.32 15.90
C GLU A 102 -19.88 -3.13 14.79
N GLU A 103 -19.86 -4.46 14.87
CA GLU A 103 -20.51 -5.34 13.87
C GLU A 103 -21.53 -6.31 14.52
N GLU A 104 -22.30 -5.80 15.48
CA GLU A 104 -23.53 -6.47 15.96
C GLU A 104 -24.54 -5.39 16.40
N THR A 105 -25.31 -4.86 15.44
CA THR A 105 -26.59 -4.15 15.67
C THR A 105 -27.48 -4.35 14.46
#